data_AF-A0A933ZK02-F1
#
_entry.id   AF-A0A933ZK02-F1
#
_cell.length_a   1.000
_cell.length_b   1.000
_cell.length_c   1.000
_cell.angle_alpha   90.00
_cell.angle_beta   90.00
_cell.angle_gamma   90.00
#
_symmetry.space_group_name_H-M   'P 1'
#
loop_
_entity.id
_entity.type
_entity.pdbx_description
1 polymer ?
#
loop_
_entity_poly.entity_id
_entity_poly.type
_entity_poly.pdbx_seq_one_letter_code
_entity_poly.pdbx_strand_id
1 'polypeptide(L)'
;MLITARYLIDLARHPKTRADELLGLRRRFRAAQRLVIACGPQERAAAQHMRELRARISEAIGRPRCCSECARNYPPPNGRWEGGYCCGTDTWRVFTDDELQALAAAGTDTATMSSPRSDHAGCTFRGPTGCSIAPWDRPNICARYLCLTLVAELRERGDLKPIDAMCNALAKEFTRFLELRAARVNRDELQELERELASAAPGRRGTGTP
;
A
#
# COMPACT_ATOMS: atom_id res chain seq x y z
N MET A 1 3.33 -23.61 -14.81
CA MET A 1 3.12 -22.27 -14.22
C MET A 1 2.48 -21.39 -15.30
N LEU A 2 1.17 -21.12 -15.22
CA LEU A 2 0.49 -20.37 -16.28
C LEU A 2 0.94 -18.90 -16.24
N ILE A 3 1.63 -18.46 -17.28
CA ILE A 3 1.92 -17.05 -17.51
C ILE A 3 0.58 -16.36 -17.78
N THR A 4 0.25 -15.35 -16.98
CA THR A 4 -1.02 -14.62 -17.17
C THR A 4 -0.91 -13.76 -18.44
N ALA A 5 -1.97 -13.72 -19.25
CA ALA A 5 -2.00 -12.87 -20.46
C ALA A 5 -1.61 -11.41 -20.16
N ARG A 6 -1.94 -10.93 -18.95
CA ARG A 6 -1.56 -9.59 -18.49
C ARG A 6 -0.05 -9.39 -18.37
N TYR A 7 0.71 -10.39 -17.93
CA TYR A 7 2.17 -10.27 -17.84
C TYR A 7 2.83 -10.18 -19.23
N LEU A 8 2.30 -10.89 -20.23
CA LEU A 8 2.77 -10.74 -21.61
C LEU A 8 2.52 -9.32 -22.13
N ILE A 9 1.36 -8.75 -21.81
CA ILE A 9 1.06 -7.34 -22.12
C ILE A 9 2.03 -6.39 -21.39
N ASP A 10 2.37 -6.67 -20.13
CA ASP A 10 3.32 -5.83 -19.39
C ASP A 10 4.73 -5.93 -19.97
N LEU A 11 5.21 -7.13 -20.34
CA LEU A 11 6.50 -7.32 -21.02
C LEU A 11 6.58 -6.59 -22.37
N ALA A 12 5.46 -6.51 -23.10
CA ALA A 12 5.40 -5.74 -24.34
C ALA A 12 5.40 -4.22 -24.11
N ARG A 13 5.02 -3.75 -22.91
CA ARG A 13 4.87 -2.32 -22.58
C ARG A 13 6.00 -1.75 -21.74
N HIS A 14 6.76 -2.59 -21.06
CA HIS A 14 7.69 -2.19 -20.01
C HIS A 14 8.98 -3.02 -20.04
N PRO A 15 10.10 -2.48 -19.51
CA PRO A 15 11.29 -3.27 -19.25
C PRO A 15 10.95 -4.50 -18.38
N LYS A 16 11.66 -5.61 -18.60
CA LYS A 16 11.44 -6.87 -17.87
C LYS A 16 11.42 -6.68 -16.35
N THR A 17 12.33 -5.86 -15.83
CA THR A 17 12.41 -5.56 -14.38
C THR A 17 11.12 -4.98 -13.81
N ARG A 18 10.48 -4.04 -14.52
CA ARG A 18 9.18 -3.47 -14.15
C ARG A 18 8.06 -4.50 -14.25
N ALA A 19 8.04 -5.30 -15.32
CA ALA A 19 7.02 -6.32 -15.53
C ALA A 19 7.07 -7.42 -14.45
N ASP A 20 8.27 -7.87 -14.08
CA ASP A 20 8.49 -8.86 -13.01
C ASP A 20 8.01 -8.32 -11.65
N GLU A 21 8.32 -7.05 -11.33
CA GLU A 21 7.82 -6.41 -10.10
C GLU A 21 6.29 -6.31 -10.07
N LEU A 22 5.66 -5.89 -11.17
CA LEU A 22 4.21 -5.80 -11.27
C LEU A 22 3.54 -7.16 -11.08
N LEU A 23 4.12 -8.22 -11.64
CA LEU A 23 3.61 -9.57 -11.49
C LEU A 23 3.63 -9.99 -10.02
N GLY A 24 4.75 -9.80 -9.33
CA GLY A 24 4.85 -10.14 -7.91
C GLY A 24 3.91 -9.30 -7.04
N LEU A 25 3.80 -7.99 -7.33
CA LEU A 25 2.96 -7.08 -6.54
C LEU A 25 1.50 -7.47 -6.67
N ARG A 26 1.02 -7.72 -7.89
CA ARG A 26 -0.36 -8.17 -8.12
C ARG A 26 -0.64 -9.52 -7.47
N ARG A 27 0.34 -10.44 -7.40
CA ARG A 27 0.18 -11.70 -6.66
C ARG A 27 -0.02 -11.46 -5.17
N ARG A 28 0.83 -10.64 -4.54
CA ARG A 28 0.71 -10.28 -3.12
C ARG A 28 -0.60 -9.52 -2.83
N PHE A 29 -0.96 -8.57 -3.70
CA PHE A 29 -2.19 -7.81 -3.56
C PHE A 29 -3.44 -8.69 -3.68
N ARG A 30 -3.47 -9.65 -4.62
CA ARG A 30 -4.58 -10.62 -4.70
C ARG A 30 -4.67 -11.51 -3.47
N ALA A 31 -3.54 -11.88 -2.87
CA ALA A 31 -3.54 -12.60 -1.60
C ALA A 31 -4.17 -11.74 -0.49
N ALA A 32 -3.79 -10.45 -0.41
CA ALA A 32 -4.40 -9.50 0.51
C ALA A 32 -5.92 -9.34 0.28
N GLN A 33 -6.37 -9.17 -0.97
CA GLN A 33 -7.80 -9.06 -1.32
C GLN A 33 -8.63 -10.26 -0.86
N ARG A 34 -8.07 -11.48 -0.87
CA ARG A 34 -8.77 -12.66 -0.33
C ARG A 34 -8.96 -12.57 1.18
N LEU A 35 -7.97 -12.04 1.89
CA LEU A 35 -8.02 -11.89 3.35
C LEU A 35 -8.98 -10.77 3.79
N VAL A 36 -9.28 -9.81 2.92
CA VAL A 36 -10.26 -8.75 3.19
C VAL A 36 -11.68 -9.28 3.41
N ILE A 37 -12.01 -10.48 2.92
CA ILE A 37 -13.32 -11.12 3.18
C ILE A 37 -13.56 -11.27 4.69
N ALA A 38 -12.51 -11.59 5.46
CA ALA A 38 -12.58 -11.72 6.92
C ALA A 38 -12.48 -10.38 7.67
N CYS A 39 -12.23 -9.28 6.96
CA CYS A 39 -12.05 -7.95 7.56
C CYS A 39 -13.32 -7.51 8.30
N GLY A 40 -13.19 -7.04 9.54
CA GLY A 40 -14.32 -6.51 10.31
C GLY A 40 -14.80 -5.14 9.81
N PRO A 41 -16.00 -4.67 10.20
CA PRO A 41 -16.49 -3.33 9.88
C PRO A 41 -15.56 -2.20 10.35
N GLN A 42 -14.95 -2.36 11.52
CA GLN A 42 -14.03 -1.36 12.09
C GLN A 42 -12.71 -1.28 11.33
N GLU A 43 -12.13 -2.41 10.92
CA GLU A 43 -10.94 -2.45 10.06
C GLU A 43 -11.23 -1.76 8.71
N ARG A 44 -12.38 -2.05 8.09
CA ARG A 44 -12.80 -1.38 6.85
C ARG A 44 -12.97 0.12 7.02
N ALA A 45 -13.61 0.56 8.10
CA ALA A 45 -13.80 1.98 8.38
C ALA A 45 -12.46 2.70 8.56
N ALA A 46 -11.52 2.11 9.31
CA ALA A 46 -10.16 2.64 9.45
C ALA A 46 -9.44 2.73 8.08
N ALA A 47 -9.55 1.68 7.27
CA ALA A 47 -8.96 1.64 5.94
C ALA A 47 -9.52 2.69 4.98
N GLN A 48 -10.85 2.91 5.01
CA GLN A 48 -11.52 3.96 4.24
C GLN A 48 -11.10 5.35 4.72
N HIS A 49 -11.02 5.58 6.03
CA HIS A 49 -10.54 6.86 6.56
C HIS A 49 -9.09 7.16 6.13
N MET A 50 -8.21 6.15 6.12
CA MET A 50 -6.87 6.30 5.56
C MET A 50 -6.90 6.70 4.07
N ARG A 51 -7.80 6.12 3.27
CA ARG A 51 -7.98 6.46 1.85
C ARG A 51 -8.34 7.93 1.66
N GLU A 52 -9.25 8.44 2.47
CA GLU A 52 -9.65 9.85 2.47
C GLU A 52 -8.49 10.76 2.89
N LEU A 53 -7.78 10.42 3.95
CA LEU A 53 -6.60 11.18 4.40
C LEU A 53 -5.52 11.25 3.33
N ARG A 54 -5.23 10.15 2.62
CA ARG A 54 -4.26 10.16 1.49
C ARG A 54 -4.69 11.12 0.38
N ALA A 55 -5.97 11.15 0.04
CA ALA A 55 -6.50 12.10 -0.95
C ALA A 55 -6.33 13.55 -0.47
N ARG A 56 -6.75 13.85 0.77
CA ARG A 56 -6.65 15.19 1.36
C ARG A 56 -5.22 15.69 1.50
N ILE A 57 -4.30 14.83 1.92
CA ILE A 57 -2.87 15.17 2.00
C ILE A 57 -2.33 15.52 0.60
N SER A 58 -2.64 14.69 -0.40
CA SER A 58 -2.18 14.95 -1.76
C SER A 58 -2.77 16.23 -2.36
N GLU A 59 -4.04 16.53 -2.05
CA GLU A 59 -4.70 17.76 -2.47
C GLU A 59 -4.04 18.99 -1.84
N ALA A 60 -3.81 18.97 -0.52
CA ALA A 60 -3.17 20.07 0.21
C ALA A 60 -1.71 20.30 -0.24
N ILE A 61 -0.95 19.23 -0.53
CA ILE A 61 0.38 19.35 -1.12
C ILE A 61 0.30 20.00 -2.51
N GLY A 62 -0.70 19.61 -3.31
CA GLY A 62 -0.92 20.15 -4.65
C GLY A 62 0.18 19.72 -5.63
N ARG A 63 0.72 20.69 -6.39
CA ARG A 63 1.83 20.48 -7.33
C ARG A 63 3.07 21.21 -6.82
N PRO A 64 3.97 20.54 -6.08
CA PRO A 64 5.16 21.19 -5.55
C PRO A 64 6.10 21.65 -6.66
N ARG A 65 6.68 22.83 -6.50
CA ARG A 65 7.69 23.37 -7.41
C ARG A 65 8.99 22.57 -7.31
N CYS A 66 9.36 22.16 -6.10
CA CYS A 66 10.63 21.49 -5.82
C CYS A 66 10.79 20.11 -6.50
N CYS A 67 9.70 19.46 -6.91
CA CYS A 67 9.75 18.12 -7.49
C CYS A 67 10.46 18.08 -8.85
N SER A 68 10.37 19.14 -9.66
CA SER A 68 11.02 19.19 -10.98
C SER A 68 12.54 19.38 -10.91
N GLU A 69 13.06 19.71 -9.73
CA GLU A 69 14.46 20.02 -9.50
C GLU A 69 15.18 18.90 -8.76
N CYS A 70 14.50 18.22 -7.82
CA CYS A 70 15.16 17.26 -6.93
C CYS A 70 15.71 16.02 -7.64
N ALA A 71 15.12 15.63 -8.78
CA ALA A 71 15.60 14.51 -9.55
C ALA A 71 16.90 14.81 -10.33
N ARG A 72 17.17 16.08 -10.68
CA ARG A 72 18.26 16.47 -11.59
C ARG A 72 19.66 16.07 -11.12
N ASN A 73 19.84 15.89 -9.82
CA ASN A 73 21.11 15.51 -9.21
C ASN A 73 21.39 13.99 -9.24
N TYR A 74 20.49 13.18 -9.81
CA TYR A 74 20.65 11.72 -9.90
C TYR A 74 21.07 11.28 -11.31
N PRO A 75 21.80 10.15 -11.45
CA PRO A 75 22.07 9.58 -12.77
C PRO A 75 20.80 9.18 -13.52
N PRO A 76 20.79 9.20 -14.86
CA PRO A 76 19.71 8.63 -15.66
C PRO A 76 19.44 7.14 -15.32
N PRO A 77 18.19 6.65 -15.45
CA PRO A 77 16.98 7.36 -15.87
C PRO A 77 16.34 8.22 -14.77
N ASN A 78 16.85 8.17 -13.53
CA ASN A 78 16.28 8.92 -12.40
C ASN A 78 16.42 10.43 -12.59
N GLY A 79 17.57 10.86 -13.11
CA GLY A 79 17.98 12.26 -13.32
C GLY A 79 17.09 13.13 -14.20
N ARG A 80 16.41 12.49 -15.15
CA ARG A 80 15.74 13.18 -16.27
C ARG A 80 14.22 13.34 -16.08
N TRP A 81 13.68 12.94 -14.92
CA TRP A 81 12.25 12.96 -14.66
C TRP A 81 11.83 14.21 -13.88
N GLU A 82 10.82 14.92 -14.37
CA GLU A 82 10.24 16.11 -13.74
C GLU A 82 9.37 15.79 -12.52
N GLY A 83 8.93 14.54 -12.38
CA GLY A 83 8.12 14.07 -11.25
C GLY A 83 8.87 13.89 -9.93
N GLY A 84 10.15 14.24 -9.87
CA GLY A 84 10.99 14.12 -8.69
C GLY A 84 11.51 12.70 -8.40
N TYR A 85 12.30 12.61 -7.33
CA TYR A 85 12.97 11.37 -6.87
C TYR A 85 12.34 10.76 -5.61
N CYS A 86 11.24 11.32 -5.08
CA CYS A 86 10.66 10.89 -3.80
C CYS A 86 10.28 9.39 -3.74
N CYS A 87 9.99 8.78 -4.89
CA CYS A 87 9.72 7.33 -5.01
C CYS A 87 10.90 6.52 -5.56
N GLY A 88 12.14 7.02 -5.43
CA GLY A 88 13.36 6.34 -5.93
C GLY A 88 13.70 5.01 -5.25
N THR A 89 12.94 4.63 -4.22
CA THR A 89 13.03 3.34 -3.53
C THR A 89 12.37 2.20 -4.31
N ASP A 90 12.66 0.95 -3.93
CA ASP A 90 12.03 -0.25 -4.49
C ASP A 90 10.54 -0.33 -4.14
N THR A 91 9.74 -0.84 -5.08
CA THR A 91 8.29 -1.08 -4.91
C THR A 91 8.00 -1.88 -3.63
N TRP A 92 8.82 -2.87 -3.31
CA TRP A 92 8.61 -3.77 -2.18
C TRP A 92 8.76 -3.12 -0.81
N ARG A 93 9.55 -2.05 -0.72
CA ARG A 93 9.75 -1.31 0.54
C ARG A 93 8.54 -0.46 0.91
N VAL A 94 7.75 -0.05 -0.09
CA VAL A 94 6.54 0.77 0.13
C VAL A 94 5.25 -0.04 0.12
N PHE A 95 5.20 -1.16 -0.61
CA PHE A 95 4.08 -2.11 -0.59
C PHE A 95 4.40 -3.28 0.34
N THR A 96 4.45 -3.02 1.65
CA THR A 96 4.53 -4.07 2.68
C THR A 96 3.22 -4.88 2.73
N ASP A 97 3.22 -6.05 3.36
CA ASP A 97 2.00 -6.85 3.47
C ASP A 97 0.88 -6.12 4.24
N ASP A 98 1.26 -5.33 5.24
CA ASP A 98 0.34 -4.49 6.00
C ASP A 98 -0.26 -3.36 5.17
N GLU A 99 0.54 -2.69 4.33
CA GLU A 99 0.05 -1.68 3.39
C GLU A 99 -0.88 -2.31 2.34
N LEU A 100 -0.55 -3.50 1.83
CA LEU A 100 -1.40 -4.21 0.87
C LEU A 100 -2.75 -4.57 1.47
N GLN A 101 -2.77 -5.03 2.73
CA GLN A 101 -4.00 -5.35 3.44
C GLN A 101 -4.85 -4.11 3.72
N ALA A 102 -4.23 -3.00 4.13
CA ALA A 102 -4.92 -1.73 4.32
C ALA A 102 -5.51 -1.18 3.01
N LEU A 103 -4.75 -1.22 1.91
CA LEU A 103 -5.22 -0.80 0.59
C LEU A 103 -6.38 -1.66 0.10
N ALA A 104 -6.25 -2.98 0.21
CA ALA A 104 -7.30 -3.91 -0.18
C ALA A 104 -8.57 -3.70 0.66
N ALA A 105 -8.44 -3.52 1.99
CA ALA A 105 -9.56 -3.23 2.88
C ALA A 105 -10.22 -1.88 2.58
N ALA A 106 -9.48 -0.91 2.05
CA ALA A 106 -9.98 0.38 1.59
C ALA A 106 -10.66 0.32 0.20
N GLY A 107 -10.69 -0.85 -0.44
CA GLY A 107 -11.30 -1.06 -1.76
C GLY A 107 -10.39 -0.73 -2.94
N THR A 108 -9.07 -0.62 -2.75
CA THR A 108 -8.13 -0.49 -3.88
C THR A 108 -8.13 -1.75 -4.73
N ASP A 109 -8.17 -1.57 -6.06
CA ASP A 109 -8.12 -2.66 -7.03
C ASP A 109 -6.80 -2.65 -7.81
N THR A 110 -6.17 -3.81 -7.94
CA THR A 110 -5.02 -4.03 -8.81
C THR A 110 -5.23 -3.60 -10.26
N ALA A 111 -6.48 -3.55 -10.75
CA ALA A 111 -6.79 -3.08 -12.09
C ALA A 111 -6.53 -1.57 -12.27
N THR A 112 -6.67 -0.77 -11.20
CA THR A 112 -6.40 0.69 -11.24
C THR A 112 -4.91 1.00 -11.08
N MET A 113 -4.12 0.04 -10.60
CA MET A 113 -2.66 0.17 -10.44
C MET A 113 -1.92 -0.08 -11.77
N SER A 114 -1.89 0.94 -12.61
CA SER A 114 -1.17 0.93 -13.89
C SER A 114 0.20 1.57 -13.77
N SER A 115 1.21 0.99 -14.42
CA SER A 115 2.56 1.58 -14.51
C SER A 115 2.69 2.50 -15.72
N PRO A 116 3.57 3.52 -15.65
CA PRO A 116 3.81 4.42 -16.77
C PRO A 116 4.61 3.71 -17.88
N ARG A 117 4.39 4.11 -19.13
CA ARG A 117 5.19 3.67 -20.29
C ARG A 117 6.49 4.47 -20.36
N SER A 118 7.50 4.01 -19.63
CA SER A 118 8.82 4.64 -19.51
C SER A 118 9.85 3.62 -19.00
N ASP A 119 11.11 4.03 -18.86
CA ASP A 119 12.13 3.22 -18.18
C ASP A 119 11.75 2.94 -16.72
N HIS A 120 12.34 1.89 -16.16
CA HIS A 120 12.20 1.54 -14.74
C HIS A 120 13.24 2.31 -13.92
N ALA A 121 12.79 3.13 -12.95
CA ALA A 121 13.69 3.96 -12.13
C ALA A 121 13.25 4.00 -10.66
N GLY A 122 13.49 2.90 -9.94
CA GLY A 122 12.98 2.69 -8.59
C GLY A 122 11.58 2.08 -8.62
N CYS A 123 10.62 2.65 -7.89
CA CYS A 123 9.27 2.12 -7.80
C CYS A 123 8.60 1.94 -9.18
N THR A 124 7.89 0.82 -9.34
CA THR A 124 7.25 0.39 -10.59
C THR A 124 6.20 1.39 -11.13
N PHE A 125 5.67 2.24 -10.25
CA PHE A 125 4.68 3.27 -10.57
C PHE A 125 5.26 4.67 -10.76
N ARG A 126 6.57 4.84 -10.53
CA ARG A 126 7.24 6.12 -10.78
C ARG A 126 7.43 6.30 -12.29
N GLY A 127 7.07 7.48 -12.79
CA GLY A 127 7.24 7.86 -14.18
C GLY A 127 7.73 9.30 -14.34
N PRO A 128 7.81 9.79 -15.59
CA PRO A 128 8.43 11.07 -15.91
C PRO A 128 7.82 12.28 -15.21
N THR A 129 6.50 12.28 -14.99
CA THR A 129 5.75 13.41 -14.39
C THR A 129 5.27 13.12 -12.97
N GLY A 130 5.57 11.94 -12.41
CA GLY A 130 5.17 11.56 -11.05
C GLY A 130 4.73 10.10 -10.94
N CYS A 131 4.03 9.79 -9.86
CA CYS A 131 3.45 8.47 -9.62
C CYS A 131 2.19 8.26 -10.48
N SER A 132 2.11 7.11 -11.17
CA SER A 132 0.97 6.74 -12.02
C SER A 132 -0.25 6.23 -11.25
N ILE A 133 -0.11 5.94 -9.95
CA ILE A 133 -1.24 5.56 -9.09
C ILE A 133 -1.93 6.81 -8.55
N ALA A 134 -3.26 6.77 -8.51
CA ALA A 134 -4.08 7.80 -7.89
C ALA A 134 -3.75 7.96 -6.39
N PRO A 135 -3.75 9.19 -5.82
CA PRO A 135 -3.28 9.41 -4.45
C PRO A 135 -3.89 8.51 -3.38
N TRP A 136 -5.19 8.23 -3.47
CA TRP A 136 -5.93 7.39 -2.53
C TRP A 136 -5.57 5.90 -2.60
N ASP A 137 -4.98 5.43 -3.70
CA ASP A 137 -4.53 4.03 -3.92
C ASP A 137 -3.03 3.85 -3.63
N ARG A 138 -2.32 4.88 -3.17
CA ARG A 138 -0.90 4.82 -2.79
C ARG A 138 -0.74 4.28 -1.36
N PRO A 139 0.37 3.61 -1.02
CA PRO A 139 0.72 3.28 0.37
C PRO A 139 0.74 4.51 1.28
N ASN A 140 0.49 4.33 2.58
CA ASN A 140 0.46 5.42 3.55
C ASN A 140 1.80 6.16 3.63
N ILE A 141 2.91 5.42 3.56
CA ILE A 141 4.25 6.06 3.53
C ILE A 141 4.42 7.02 2.35
N CYS A 142 3.81 6.72 1.19
CA CYS A 142 3.90 7.58 0.01
C CYS A 142 3.12 8.88 0.16
N ALA A 143 2.09 8.93 1.01
CA ALA A 143 1.37 10.16 1.32
C ALA A 143 2.07 10.98 2.42
N ARG A 144 2.74 10.31 3.37
CA ARG A 144 3.35 10.96 4.54
C ARG A 144 4.78 11.43 4.33
N TYR A 145 5.49 10.88 3.35
CA TYR A 145 6.87 11.24 3.08
C TYR A 145 6.96 12.67 2.53
N LEU A 146 7.65 13.54 3.26
CA LEU A 146 7.98 14.90 2.84
C LEU A 146 9.50 15.05 2.86
N CYS A 147 10.13 15.27 1.69
CA CYS A 147 11.57 15.55 1.63
C CYS A 147 11.86 16.96 2.19
N LEU A 148 13.12 17.22 2.57
CA LEU A 148 13.51 18.50 3.17
C LEU A 148 13.16 19.71 2.28
N THR A 149 13.32 19.58 0.97
CA THR A 149 12.97 20.64 0.01
C THR A 149 11.45 20.89 -0.03
N LEU A 150 10.64 19.82 -0.01
CA LEU A 150 9.19 19.95 0.07
C LEU A 150 8.74 20.55 1.40
N VAL A 151 9.37 20.16 2.51
CA VAL A 151 9.10 20.74 3.83
C VAL A 151 9.38 22.24 3.84
N ALA A 152 10.48 22.68 3.23
CA ALA A 152 10.81 24.10 3.11
C ALA A 152 9.74 24.86 2.29
N GLU A 153 9.35 24.31 1.13
CA GLU A 153 8.32 24.91 0.28
C GLU A 153 6.96 25.00 0.99
N LEU A 154 6.52 23.94 1.67
CA LEU A 154 5.25 23.93 2.41
C LEU A 154 5.29 24.88 3.61
N ARG A 155 6.46 25.10 4.21
CA ARG A 155 6.63 26.08 5.29
C ARG A 155 6.49 27.51 4.76
N GLU A 156 7.12 27.81 3.64
CA GLU A 156 7.03 29.12 2.96
C GLU A 156 5.57 29.44 2.59
N ARG A 157 4.82 28.42 2.13
CA ARG A 157 3.38 28.54 1.82
C ARG A 157 2.47 28.67 3.03
N GLY A 158 2.94 28.36 4.23
CA GLY A 158 2.12 28.29 5.45
C GLY A 158 1.30 27.01 5.61
N ASP A 159 1.43 26.05 4.69
CA ASP A 159 0.62 24.81 4.63
C ASP A 159 1.23 23.66 5.47
N LEU A 160 2.47 23.79 5.94
CA LEU A 160 3.18 22.68 6.59
C LEU A 160 2.44 22.13 7.83
N LYS A 161 1.95 23.01 8.71
CA LYS A 161 1.27 22.60 9.96
C LYS A 161 0.01 21.76 9.69
N PRO A 162 -0.96 22.21 8.88
CA PRO A 162 -2.15 21.41 8.59
C PRO A 162 -1.82 20.10 7.87
N ILE A 163 -0.82 20.09 6.97
CA ILE A 163 -0.38 18.86 6.29
C ILE A 163 0.24 17.87 7.28
N ASP A 164 1.12 18.34 8.18
CA ASP A 164 1.74 17.51 9.21
C ASP A 164 0.69 16.88 10.15
N ALA A 165 -0.34 17.65 10.53
CA ALA A 165 -1.46 17.13 11.31
C ALA A 165 -2.20 15.99 10.59
N MET A 166 -2.44 16.13 9.28
CA MET A 166 -3.05 15.04 8.48
C MET A 166 -2.12 13.83 8.34
N CYS A 167 -0.81 14.03 8.16
CA CYS A 167 0.17 12.95 8.13
C CYS A 167 0.20 12.17 9.47
N ASN A 168 0.11 12.88 10.59
CA ASN A 168 0.02 12.27 11.93
C ASN A 168 -1.31 11.53 12.14
N ALA A 169 -2.42 12.09 11.66
CA ALA A 169 -3.71 11.39 11.68
C ALA A 169 -3.66 10.09 10.87
N LEU A 170 -3.06 10.12 9.67
CA LEU A 170 -2.88 8.94 8.82
C LEU A 170 -2.00 7.88 9.50
N ALA A 171 -0.94 8.29 10.21
CA ALA A 171 -0.09 7.39 10.99
C ALA A 171 -0.86 6.67 12.10
N LYS A 172 -1.68 7.42 12.84
CA LYS A 172 -2.49 6.90 13.93
C LYS A 172 -3.56 5.95 13.42
N GLU A 173 -4.25 6.31 12.33
CA GLU A 173 -5.28 5.46 11.74
C GLU A 173 -4.68 4.16 11.18
N PHE A 174 -3.48 4.21 10.61
CA PHE A 174 -2.78 3.00 10.18
C PHE A 174 -2.42 2.09 11.37
N THR A 175 -1.90 2.67 12.46
CA THR A 175 -1.61 1.91 13.69
C THR A 175 -2.88 1.24 14.23
N ARG A 176 -3.99 1.98 14.31
CA ARG A 176 -5.29 1.46 14.72
C ARG A 176 -5.77 0.33 13.83
N PHE A 177 -5.61 0.43 12.51
CA PHE A 177 -5.94 -0.65 11.59
C PHE A 177 -5.15 -1.93 11.89
N LEU A 178 -3.85 -1.82 12.17
CA LEU A 178 -3.01 -2.96 12.51
C LEU A 178 -3.43 -3.61 13.84
N GLU A 179 -3.74 -2.81 14.85
CA GLU A 179 -4.23 -3.30 16.14
C GLU A 179 -5.57 -4.04 16.00
N LEU A 180 -6.53 -3.46 15.26
CA LEU A 180 -7.82 -4.10 14.98
C LEU A 180 -7.65 -5.43 14.24
N ARG A 181 -6.77 -5.46 13.24
CA ARG A 181 -6.47 -6.68 12.49
C ARG A 181 -5.80 -7.73 13.36
N ALA A 182 -4.81 -7.35 14.18
CA ALA A 182 -4.14 -8.28 15.09
C ALA A 182 -5.12 -8.86 16.11
N ALA A 183 -6.00 -8.04 16.68
CA ALA A 183 -7.04 -8.49 17.59
C ALA A 183 -8.04 -9.46 16.93
N ARG A 184 -8.35 -9.26 15.64
CA ARG A 184 -9.16 -10.22 14.88
C ARG A 184 -8.40 -11.53 14.66
N VAL A 185 -7.18 -11.48 14.13
CA VAL A 185 -6.38 -12.69 13.84
C VAL A 185 -6.22 -13.55 15.10
N ASN A 186 -5.87 -12.93 16.23
CA ASN A 186 -5.73 -13.65 17.50
C ASN A 186 -7.05 -14.32 17.93
N ARG A 187 -8.19 -13.65 17.72
CA ARG A 187 -9.51 -14.21 18.03
C ARG A 187 -9.85 -15.39 17.13
N ASP A 188 -9.58 -15.26 15.82
CA ASP A 188 -9.84 -16.30 14.83
C ASP A 188 -8.98 -17.55 15.14
N GLU A 189 -7.71 -17.36 15.50
CA GLU A 189 -6.79 -18.43 15.90
C GLU A 189 -7.23 -19.15 17.18
N LEU A 190 -7.64 -18.41 18.21
CA LEU A 190 -8.17 -19.00 19.44
C LEU A 190 -9.44 -19.82 19.19
N GLN A 191 -10.35 -19.31 18.36
CA GLN A 191 -11.58 -20.03 18.01
C GLN A 191 -11.29 -21.32 17.25
N GLU A 192 -10.28 -21.33 16.36
CA GLU A 192 -9.90 -22.54 15.64
C GLU A 192 -9.28 -23.58 16.57
N LEU A 193 -8.39 -23.16 17.47
CA LEU A 193 -7.81 -24.03 18.50
C LEU A 193 -8.90 -24.64 19.41
N GLU A 194 -9.89 -23.85 19.83
CA GLU A 194 -11.03 -24.34 20.61
C GLU A 194 -11.85 -25.38 19.85
N ARG A 195 -12.07 -25.20 18.54
CA ARG A 195 -12.78 -26.17 17.69
C ARG A 195 -11.98 -27.46 17.52
N GLU A 196 -10.67 -27.36 17.30
CA GLU A 196 -9.79 -28.52 17.18
C GLU A 196 -9.79 -29.34 18.47
N LEU A 197 -9.65 -28.69 19.63
CA LEU A 197 -9.71 -29.33 20.94
C LEU A 197 -11.07 -30.00 21.19
N ALA A 198 -12.18 -29.33 20.86
CA ALA A 198 -13.51 -29.90 20.98
C ALA A 198 -13.71 -31.12 20.06
N SER A 199 -13.13 -31.10 18.86
CA SER A 199 -13.19 -32.22 17.90
C SER A 199 -12.32 -33.42 18.30
N ALA A 200 -11.25 -33.17 19.05
CA ALA A 200 -10.30 -34.18 19.50
C ALA A 200 -10.72 -34.88 20.81
N ALA A 201 -11.72 -34.37 21.53
CA ALA A 201 -12.20 -34.99 22.75
C ALA A 201 -12.83 -36.36 22.43
N PRO A 202 -12.24 -37.49 22.88
CA PRO A 202 -12.79 -38.81 22.61
C PRO A 202 -14.18 -38.89 23.25
N GLY A 203 -15.19 -39.19 22.44
CA GLY A 203 -16.53 -39.47 22.92
C GLY A 203 -16.42 -40.43 24.10
N ARG A 204 -16.87 -39.99 25.28
CA ARG A 204 -17.00 -40.84 26.47
C ARG A 204 -17.85 -42.04 26.05
N ARG A 205 -17.21 -43.13 25.63
CA ARG A 205 -17.86 -44.43 25.50
C ARG A 205 -18.32 -44.74 26.91
N GLY A 206 -19.64 -44.65 27.11
CA GLY A 206 -20.27 -45.00 28.36
C GLY A 206 -19.76 -46.38 28.76
N THR A 207 -18.95 -46.42 29.80
CA THR A 207 -18.68 -47.65 30.52
C THR A 207 -20.02 -48.06 31.09
N GLY A 208 -20.63 -49.07 30.47
CA GLY A 208 -21.84 -49.71 30.96
C GLY A 208 -21.63 -50.09 32.42
N THR A 209 -22.52 -49.60 33.27
CA THR A 209 -22.63 -50.06 34.65
C THR A 209 -23.20 -51.48 34.63
N PRO A 210 -22.63 -52.44 35.39
CA PRO A 210 -22.97 -53.86 35.37
C PRO A 210 -24.41 -54.19 35.80
#